data_AF-A0A8S9GYQ2-F1
#
_entry.id   AF-A0A8S9GYQ2-F1
#
_cell.length_a   1.000
_cell.length_b   1.000
_cell.length_c   1.000
_cell.angle_alpha   90.00
_cell.angle_beta   90.00
_cell.angle_gamma   90.00
#
_symmetry.space_group_name_H-M   'P 1'
#
loop_
_entity.id
_entity.type
_entity.pdbx_description
1 polymer ?
#
loop_
_entity_poly.entity_id
_entity_poly.type
_entity_poly.pdbx_seq_one_letter_code
_entity_poly.pdbx_strand_id
1 'polypeptide(L)'
;MTKFTVLPVFVLLFLVLLCTKSWAKSEEFDESSDEENDVAAVPSCCGFSSPLLIKKDQWKPIFGTQFGQISTVQIGEGCGGMGPYKIHSITLEPNALLLPLLLHSDMVFFVESGSGILNWVEAEATSSEIRRGDVYRLRPGTVFYLQSKPIDIFLGTKLRVYAIFSNTEECLHDPCFGAYSSITDLLFGFDETILQSAFGVPEEIIGLMTNRTQPPLIVHDMLSTPGEANTYTWQLQPRLLKLFAGYVSAAENKKKEKKTKKAKTFNVFESEPDFQSSNGRTITINRKDLEVLSGSMVGVSMVNLTQASMMGPHWNPWACEISIVLKGSGMVRVPRSSISSTSSSSECKNMRFKVEEGDIFAVPRLHPMAQMSFINESLVFIGFITSARNNEPQFLAGQRSAFRFLDREVLAASLNVSSVMVDGLLGAQKEAAVLGCPYCAEGELEKLKVETEMKKRDDERKREEEEAKKEEEERRKREEEEEEKQWPPLPQQPPE
;
A
#
# COMPACT_ATOMS: atom_id res chain seq x y z
N MET A 1 44.69 55.10 16.90
CA MET A 1 43.88 55.17 15.67
C MET A 1 44.39 54.11 14.72
N THR A 2 43.70 52.97 14.61
CA THR A 2 44.04 51.89 13.68
C THR A 2 42.86 51.69 12.74
N LYS A 3 43.15 51.79 11.45
CA LYS A 3 42.20 51.88 10.34
C LYS A 3 41.65 50.50 10.00
N PHE A 4 40.34 50.43 9.77
CA PHE A 4 39.63 49.29 9.21
C PHE A 4 39.89 49.16 7.70
N THR A 5 40.26 47.97 7.25
CA THR A 5 40.23 47.56 5.84
C THR A 5 38.90 46.84 5.56
N VAL A 6 38.15 47.39 4.61
CA VAL A 6 36.88 46.83 4.12
C VAL A 6 37.20 45.77 3.05
N LEU A 7 36.80 44.53 3.29
CA LEU A 7 36.84 43.46 2.28
C LEU A 7 35.66 43.62 1.31
N PRO A 8 35.84 43.46 -0.01
CA PRO A 8 34.75 43.60 -0.98
C PRO A 8 33.84 42.37 -0.96
N VAL A 9 32.52 42.64 -0.92
CA VAL A 9 31.39 41.71 -0.82
C VAL A 9 31.36 40.61 -1.90
N PHE A 10 32.13 40.76 -2.99
CA PHE A 10 32.20 39.78 -4.08
C PHE A 10 32.87 38.45 -3.70
N VAL A 11 33.81 38.43 -2.75
CA VAL A 11 34.51 37.20 -2.35
C VAL A 11 33.61 36.28 -1.50
N LEU A 12 32.66 36.86 -0.76
CA LEU A 12 31.71 36.08 0.04
C LEU A 12 30.65 35.38 -0.82
N LEU A 13 30.29 35.96 -1.98
CA LEU A 13 29.28 35.39 -2.86
C LEU A 13 29.80 34.16 -3.64
N PHE A 14 31.10 34.13 -3.98
CA PHE A 14 31.72 32.99 -4.67
C PHE A 14 31.91 31.76 -3.77
N LEU A 15 32.15 31.95 -2.47
CA LEU A 15 32.26 30.85 -1.51
C LEU A 15 30.91 30.17 -1.23
N VAL A 16 29.79 30.91 -1.30
CA VAL A 16 28.45 30.33 -1.13
C VAL A 16 28.01 29.54 -2.36
N LEU A 17 28.40 29.96 -3.57
CA LEU A 17 28.08 29.25 -4.82
C LEU A 17 28.90 27.97 -5.05
N LEU A 18 30.08 27.85 -4.44
CA LEU A 18 30.90 26.63 -4.50
C LEU A 18 30.48 25.55 -3.48
N CYS A 19 29.76 25.92 -2.42
CA CYS A 19 29.26 24.96 -1.43
C CYS A 19 27.93 24.27 -1.80
N THR A 20 27.23 24.68 -2.85
CA THR A 20 25.96 24.03 -3.28
C THR A 20 26.12 23.11 -4.48
N LYS A 21 27.36 22.82 -4.93
CA LYS A 21 27.63 21.95 -6.09
C LYS A 21 28.30 20.61 -5.77
N SER A 22 28.46 20.25 -4.50
CA SER A 22 28.96 18.93 -4.11
C SER A 22 27.88 18.18 -3.34
N TRP A 23 27.09 17.38 -4.08
CA TRP A 23 26.49 16.10 -3.71
C TRP A 23 25.40 15.74 -4.72
N ALA A 24 25.85 15.37 -5.91
CA ALA A 24 25.12 14.49 -6.81
C ALA A 24 26.15 13.48 -7.32
N LYS A 25 26.45 12.49 -6.47
CA LYS A 25 27.25 11.34 -6.86
C LYS A 25 26.28 10.38 -7.55
N SER A 26 26.32 10.40 -8.88
CA SER A 26 25.73 9.38 -9.74
C SER A 26 26.36 8.03 -9.39
N GLU A 27 25.53 7.06 -8.99
CA GLU A 27 25.88 5.65 -9.05
C GLU A 27 25.99 5.27 -10.53
N GLU A 28 27.16 4.77 -10.92
CA GLU A 28 27.35 4.03 -12.17
C GLU A 28 26.46 2.79 -12.13
N PHE A 29 25.51 2.73 -13.06
CA PHE A 29 24.69 1.56 -13.30
C PHE A 29 25.45 0.67 -14.29
N ASP A 30 25.90 -0.48 -13.81
CA ASP A 30 26.56 -1.51 -14.61
C ASP A 30 25.52 -2.10 -15.58
N GLU A 31 25.77 -1.88 -16.88
CA GLU A 31 24.88 -2.25 -17.97
C GLU A 31 25.20 -3.68 -18.41
N SER A 32 24.50 -4.67 -17.86
CA SER A 32 24.35 -5.95 -18.53
C SER A 32 23.12 -6.72 -18.03
N SER A 33 22.39 -7.26 -19.01
CA SER A 33 21.38 -8.32 -19.00
C SER A 33 19.90 -7.94 -18.80
N ASP A 34 19.20 -8.09 -19.94
CA ASP A 34 17.87 -8.66 -20.14
C ASP A 34 16.69 -7.70 -20.35
N GLU A 35 16.34 -7.57 -21.63
CA GLU A 35 15.08 -7.06 -22.17
C GLU A 35 13.88 -7.85 -21.60
N GLU A 36 13.07 -7.25 -20.72
CA GLU A 36 11.60 -7.35 -20.72
C GLU A 36 10.96 -6.49 -19.61
N ASN A 37 9.96 -5.68 -19.99
CA ASN A 37 8.96 -4.99 -19.15
C ASN A 37 9.40 -3.85 -18.21
N ASP A 38 9.94 -2.77 -18.76
CA ASP A 38 10.04 -1.50 -18.02
C ASP A 38 8.72 -0.69 -18.10
N VAL A 39 7.74 -1.05 -17.27
CA VAL A 39 6.50 -0.28 -17.11
C VAL A 39 6.83 0.92 -16.24
N ALA A 40 7.13 2.06 -16.88
CA ALA A 40 7.41 3.33 -16.22
C ALA A 40 6.43 3.61 -15.06
N ALA A 41 6.97 3.82 -13.86
CA ALA A 41 6.19 4.10 -12.66
C ALA A 41 5.18 5.22 -12.90
N VAL A 42 3.93 4.95 -12.52
CA VAL A 42 2.78 5.83 -12.73
C VAL A 42 2.86 7.00 -11.73
N PRO A 43 3.13 8.25 -12.16
CA PRO A 43 3.57 9.33 -11.26
C PRO A 43 2.54 9.69 -10.18
N SER A 44 3.02 10.26 -9.08
CA SER A 44 2.15 10.67 -7.97
C SER A 44 1.27 11.88 -8.35
N CYS A 45 0.11 12.04 -7.71
CA CYS A 45 -0.85 13.11 -8.00
C CYS A 45 -1.10 14.04 -6.81
N CYS A 46 -1.04 15.36 -7.04
CA CYS A 46 -1.69 16.37 -6.18
C CYS A 46 -1.34 16.26 -4.67
N GLY A 47 -0.05 16.23 -4.32
CA GLY A 47 0.43 16.13 -2.93
C GLY A 47 0.39 14.72 -2.32
N PHE A 48 -0.10 13.72 -3.06
CA PHE A 48 0.16 12.31 -2.77
C PHE A 48 1.63 12.00 -3.10
N SER A 49 2.35 11.32 -2.21
CA SER A 49 3.79 11.04 -2.37
C SER A 49 4.09 9.65 -2.93
N SER A 50 3.06 8.89 -3.31
CA SER A 50 3.21 7.57 -3.96
C SER A 50 2.63 7.53 -5.37
N PRO A 51 3.14 6.62 -6.20
CA PRO A 51 2.52 6.34 -7.49
C PRO A 51 1.09 5.82 -7.30
N LEU A 52 0.20 6.12 -8.25
CA LEU A 52 -1.18 5.60 -8.19
C LEU A 52 -1.26 4.10 -8.48
N LEU A 53 -0.21 3.51 -9.07
CA LEU A 53 -0.11 2.08 -9.38
C LEU A 53 1.25 1.55 -8.91
N ILE A 54 1.22 0.43 -8.21
CA ILE A 54 2.38 -0.35 -7.79
C ILE A 54 2.16 -1.76 -8.32
N LYS A 55 3.08 -2.23 -9.17
CA LYS A 55 3.00 -3.53 -9.80
C LYS A 55 3.36 -4.65 -8.83
N LYS A 56 2.84 -5.86 -9.07
CA LYS A 56 3.09 -7.04 -8.21
C LYS A 56 4.57 -7.35 -7.98
N ASP A 57 5.41 -7.18 -8.99
CA ASP A 57 6.86 -7.37 -8.96
C ASP A 57 7.60 -6.31 -8.11
N GLN A 58 6.97 -5.15 -7.86
CA GLN A 58 7.53 -4.09 -7.01
C GLN A 58 7.32 -4.35 -5.51
N TRP A 59 6.64 -5.44 -5.13
CA TRP A 59 6.53 -5.86 -3.73
C TRP A 59 7.90 -6.31 -3.22
N LYS A 60 8.40 -5.66 -2.17
CA LYS A 60 9.73 -5.97 -1.62
C LYS A 60 9.63 -7.14 -0.63
N PRO A 61 10.31 -8.28 -0.86
CA PRO A 61 10.36 -9.34 0.13
C PRO A 61 11.13 -8.86 1.37
N ILE A 62 10.56 -9.04 2.55
CA ILE A 62 11.22 -8.72 3.84
C ILE A 62 11.55 -9.97 4.65
N PHE A 63 10.91 -11.09 4.34
CA PHE A 63 11.20 -12.38 4.95
C PHE A 63 10.78 -13.51 4.01
N GLY A 64 11.52 -14.62 3.97
CA GLY A 64 11.18 -15.78 3.16
C GLY A 64 11.84 -17.06 3.64
N THR A 65 11.08 -18.15 3.64
CA THR A 65 11.52 -19.52 3.90
C THR A 65 10.75 -20.49 3.01
N GLN A 66 11.13 -21.76 3.03
CA GLN A 66 10.34 -22.82 2.37
C GLN A 66 8.91 -22.99 2.92
N PHE A 67 8.59 -22.37 4.06
CA PHE A 67 7.29 -22.48 4.73
C PHE A 67 6.42 -21.22 4.56
N GLY A 68 6.95 -20.15 3.99
CA GLY A 68 6.19 -18.94 3.76
C GLY A 68 7.06 -17.72 3.43
N GLN A 69 6.39 -16.62 3.12
CA GLN A 69 7.01 -15.37 2.71
C GLN A 69 6.23 -14.17 3.24
N ILE A 70 6.94 -13.10 3.56
CA ILE A 70 6.38 -11.79 3.85
C ILE A 70 6.97 -10.78 2.88
N SER A 71 6.11 -10.07 2.17
CA SER A 71 6.49 -8.97 1.28
C SER A 71 5.78 -7.68 1.68
N THR A 72 6.40 -6.53 1.43
CA THR A 72 5.88 -5.22 1.82
C THR A 72 5.78 -4.25 0.64
N VAL A 73 4.81 -3.36 0.73
CA VAL A 73 4.67 -2.15 -0.08
C VAL A 73 4.44 -0.96 0.84
N GLN A 74 5.05 0.18 0.53
CA GLN A 74 4.85 1.45 1.23
C GLN A 74 3.95 2.34 0.38
N ILE A 75 2.86 2.81 0.98
CA ILE A 75 2.03 3.89 0.46
C ILE A 75 2.40 5.17 1.20
N GLY A 76 2.71 6.21 0.45
CA GLY A 76 3.18 7.48 0.93
C GLY A 76 2.08 8.33 1.57
N GLU A 77 2.51 9.44 2.14
CA GLU A 77 1.65 10.48 2.69
C GLU A 77 0.77 11.14 1.63
N GLY A 78 -0.33 11.75 2.08
CA GLY A 78 -1.27 12.49 1.24
C GLY A 78 -2.47 11.66 0.75
N CYS A 79 -2.49 10.36 1.04
CA CYS A 79 -3.62 9.46 0.74
C CYS A 79 -4.80 9.80 1.67
N GLY A 80 -5.64 10.76 1.27
CA GLY A 80 -6.78 11.20 2.08
C GLY A 80 -6.41 12.12 3.26
N GLY A 81 -5.24 12.77 3.20
CA GLY A 81 -4.71 13.59 4.30
C GLY A 81 -4.16 12.77 5.47
N MET A 82 -3.89 11.49 5.23
CA MET A 82 -3.38 10.52 6.21
C MET A 82 -2.30 9.64 5.55
N GLY A 83 -1.69 8.77 6.34
CA GLY A 83 -0.52 8.01 5.96
C GLY A 83 0.74 8.55 6.64
N PRO A 84 1.92 7.96 6.38
CA PRO A 84 2.14 6.88 5.41
C PRO A 84 1.58 5.51 5.89
N TYR A 85 1.30 4.60 4.96
CA TYR A 85 0.80 3.25 5.25
C TYR A 85 1.73 2.16 4.76
N LYS A 86 1.90 1.10 5.54
CA LYS A 86 2.59 -0.13 5.09
C LYS A 86 1.57 -1.21 4.80
N ILE A 87 1.78 -1.96 3.72
CA ILE A 87 0.97 -3.12 3.37
C ILE A 87 1.87 -4.33 3.33
N HIS A 88 1.56 -5.35 4.13
CA HIS A 88 2.25 -6.63 4.06
C HIS A 88 1.36 -7.69 3.40
N SER A 89 1.97 -8.54 2.57
CA SER A 89 1.40 -9.82 2.16
C SER A 89 2.12 -10.91 2.95
N ILE A 90 1.39 -11.59 3.82
CA ILE A 90 1.88 -12.71 4.62
C ILE A 90 1.33 -13.97 3.97
N THR A 91 2.22 -14.82 3.46
CA THR A 91 1.87 -16.10 2.82
C THR A 91 2.47 -17.24 3.61
N LEU A 92 1.64 -18.19 4.05
CA LEU A 92 2.05 -19.39 4.76
C LEU A 92 1.70 -20.62 3.91
N GLU A 93 2.68 -21.52 3.72
CA GLU A 93 2.43 -22.85 3.16
C GLU A 93 1.49 -23.64 4.08
N PRO A 94 0.79 -24.68 3.60
CA PRO A 94 0.05 -25.58 4.47
C PRO A 94 0.92 -26.18 5.57
N ASN A 95 0.37 -26.32 6.79
CA ASN A 95 1.12 -26.76 7.98
C ASN A 95 2.35 -25.88 8.28
N ALA A 96 2.16 -24.57 8.29
CA ALA A 96 3.18 -23.60 8.66
C ALA A 96 2.71 -22.74 9.83
N LEU A 97 3.66 -22.31 10.64
CA LEU A 97 3.47 -21.47 11.81
C LEU A 97 4.30 -20.19 11.63
N LEU A 98 3.61 -19.05 11.58
CA LEU A 98 4.24 -17.75 11.81
C LEU A 98 4.44 -17.60 13.32
N LEU A 99 5.69 -17.49 13.77
CA LEU A 99 6.01 -17.38 15.19
C LEU A 99 5.48 -16.08 15.83
N PRO A 100 5.35 -16.00 17.16
CA PRO A 100 4.78 -14.85 17.84
C PRO A 100 5.48 -13.52 17.55
N LEU A 101 4.66 -12.53 17.19
CA LEU A 101 5.04 -11.16 16.88
C LEU A 101 4.34 -10.20 17.84
N LEU A 102 5.07 -9.23 18.39
CA LEU A 102 4.51 -8.06 19.08
C LEU A 102 4.21 -6.98 18.05
N LEU A 103 2.95 -6.55 18.00
CA LEU A 103 2.48 -5.56 17.06
C LEU A 103 2.78 -4.13 17.54
N HIS A 104 3.40 -3.30 16.71
CA HIS A 104 3.74 -1.89 17.05
C HIS A 104 2.76 -0.88 16.47
N SER A 105 1.98 -1.26 15.45
CA SER A 105 1.06 -0.36 14.75
C SER A 105 -0.29 -1.04 14.55
N ASP A 106 -1.33 -0.24 14.38
CA ASP A 106 -2.68 -0.77 14.16
C ASP A 106 -2.71 -1.61 12.88
N MET A 107 -3.16 -2.87 12.98
CA MET A 107 -3.18 -3.82 11.87
C MET A 107 -4.62 -4.15 11.52
N VAL A 108 -5.05 -3.79 10.31
CA VAL A 108 -6.28 -4.29 9.71
C VAL A 108 -5.91 -5.26 8.61
N PHE A 109 -6.47 -6.46 8.62
CA PHE A 109 -6.14 -7.48 7.63
C PHE A 109 -7.36 -8.09 6.97
N PHE A 110 -7.12 -8.62 5.78
CA PHE A 110 -8.05 -9.37 4.95
C PHE A 110 -7.40 -10.70 4.53
N VAL A 111 -8.13 -11.81 4.70
CA VAL A 111 -7.68 -13.13 4.26
C VAL A 111 -8.06 -13.35 2.79
N GLU A 112 -7.07 -13.39 1.91
CA GLU A 112 -7.27 -13.53 0.47
C GLU A 112 -7.54 -14.98 0.06
N SER A 113 -6.75 -15.91 0.58
CA SER A 113 -6.84 -17.34 0.26
C SER A 113 -6.43 -18.21 1.45
N GLY A 114 -6.82 -19.49 1.37
CA GLY A 114 -6.54 -20.47 2.41
C GLY A 114 -7.37 -20.29 3.68
N SER A 115 -6.96 -21.02 4.72
CA SER A 115 -7.56 -20.97 6.04
C SER A 115 -6.52 -21.28 7.12
N GLY A 116 -6.81 -20.87 8.34
CA GLY A 116 -5.86 -20.92 9.44
C GLY A 116 -6.48 -20.61 10.79
N ILE A 117 -5.63 -20.45 11.78
CA ILE A 117 -5.98 -20.02 13.13
C ILE A 117 -5.16 -18.76 13.44
N LEU A 118 -5.87 -17.68 13.77
CA LEU A 118 -5.28 -16.50 14.37
C LEU A 118 -5.32 -16.65 15.89
N ASN A 119 -4.18 -16.47 16.52
CA ASN A 119 -4.03 -16.50 17.97
C ASN A 119 -3.45 -15.17 18.42
N TRP A 120 -4.03 -14.56 19.46
CA TRP A 120 -3.53 -13.27 19.96
C TRP A 120 -3.88 -13.04 21.43
N VAL A 121 -3.20 -12.08 22.05
CA VAL A 121 -3.42 -11.64 23.43
C VAL A 121 -3.88 -10.21 23.45
N GLU A 122 -5.02 -9.97 24.09
CA GLU A 122 -5.46 -8.64 24.43
C GLU A 122 -5.58 -8.51 25.95
N ALA A 123 -6.75 -8.83 26.53
CA ALA A 123 -6.89 -9.02 27.98
C ALA A 123 -6.68 -10.49 28.39
N GLU A 124 -7.09 -11.41 27.52
CA GLU A 124 -6.90 -12.84 27.66
C GLU A 124 -6.42 -13.43 26.35
N ALA A 125 -5.68 -14.52 26.46
CA ALA A 125 -5.20 -15.28 25.33
C ALA A 125 -6.41 -15.87 24.58
N THR A 126 -6.59 -15.47 23.31
CA THR A 126 -7.75 -15.79 22.47
C THR A 126 -7.31 -16.37 21.13
N SER A 127 -8.19 -17.17 20.51
CA SER A 127 -8.00 -17.68 19.16
C SER A 127 -9.28 -17.65 18.34
N SER A 128 -9.14 -17.49 17.02
CA SER A 128 -10.22 -17.56 16.05
C SER A 128 -9.76 -18.30 14.81
N GLU A 129 -10.63 -19.13 14.25
CA GLU A 129 -10.44 -19.60 12.88
C GLU A 129 -10.55 -18.41 11.92
N ILE A 130 -9.70 -18.43 10.90
CA ILE A 130 -9.71 -17.47 9.80
C ILE A 130 -9.80 -18.22 8.47
N ARG A 131 -10.55 -17.67 7.52
CA ARG A 131 -10.68 -18.21 6.16
C ARG A 131 -10.81 -17.09 5.15
N ARG A 132 -10.67 -17.43 3.86
CA ARG A 132 -10.89 -16.50 2.74
C ARG A 132 -12.13 -15.62 2.96
N GLY A 133 -11.92 -14.31 2.86
CA GLY A 133 -12.94 -13.29 3.07
C GLY A 133 -12.96 -12.66 4.44
N ASP A 134 -12.33 -13.27 5.45
CA ASP A 134 -12.33 -12.76 6.80
C ASP A 134 -11.53 -11.45 6.91
N VAL A 135 -12.13 -10.47 7.59
CA VAL A 135 -11.54 -9.20 7.97
C VAL A 135 -11.48 -9.13 9.49
N TYR A 136 -10.35 -8.64 10.00
CA TYR A 136 -10.20 -8.38 11.42
C TYR A 136 -9.16 -7.30 11.69
N ARG A 137 -9.11 -6.84 12.95
CA ARG A 137 -8.14 -5.85 13.41
C ARG A 137 -7.44 -6.29 14.69
N LEU A 138 -6.14 -6.08 14.73
CA LEU A 138 -5.31 -6.20 15.93
C LEU A 138 -4.76 -4.82 16.31
N ARG A 139 -4.77 -4.52 17.61
CA ARG A 139 -4.33 -3.22 18.15
C ARG A 139 -2.83 -3.23 18.48
N PRO A 140 -2.14 -2.08 18.43
CA PRO A 140 -0.77 -1.97 18.93
C PRO A 140 -0.62 -2.57 20.33
N GLY A 141 0.53 -3.19 20.62
CA GLY A 141 0.81 -3.92 21.85
C GLY A 141 0.29 -5.37 21.88
N THR A 142 -0.46 -5.79 20.86
CA THR A 142 -0.99 -7.17 20.77
C THR A 142 0.12 -8.14 20.36
N VAL A 143 0.28 -9.23 21.11
CA VAL A 143 1.10 -10.38 20.67
C VAL A 143 0.23 -11.33 19.88
N PHE A 144 0.60 -11.65 18.64
CA PHE A 144 -0.15 -12.57 17.79
C PHE A 144 0.73 -13.57 17.06
N TYR A 145 0.15 -14.69 16.64
CA TYR A 145 0.77 -15.67 15.76
C TYR A 145 -0.29 -16.32 14.85
N LEU A 146 0.15 -16.84 13.70
CA LEU A 146 -0.72 -17.44 12.69
C LEU A 146 -0.33 -18.88 12.42
N GLN A 147 -1.33 -19.75 12.32
CA GLN A 147 -1.17 -21.15 11.92
C GLN A 147 -1.96 -21.38 10.63
N SER A 148 -1.34 -21.91 9.59
CA SER A 148 -2.07 -22.35 8.40
C SER A 148 -2.60 -23.76 8.62
N LYS A 149 -3.82 -24.03 8.13
CA LYS A 149 -4.41 -25.37 8.22
C LYS A 149 -3.67 -26.38 7.32
N PRO A 150 -3.74 -27.69 7.64
CA PRO A 150 -3.23 -28.74 6.77
C PRO A 150 -3.88 -28.71 5.39
N ILE A 151 -3.20 -29.34 4.43
CA ILE A 151 -3.68 -29.55 3.07
C ILE A 151 -5.06 -30.18 3.12
N ASP A 152 -6.08 -29.41 2.73
CA ASP A 152 -7.35 -30.00 2.33
C ASP A 152 -7.11 -30.74 1.01
N ILE A 153 -7.60 -31.98 0.93
CA ILE A 153 -7.21 -33.03 -0.04
C ILE A 153 -7.34 -32.59 -1.51
N PHE A 154 -8.03 -31.47 -1.76
CA PHE A 154 -8.36 -31.00 -3.11
C PHE A 154 -7.58 -29.79 -3.63
N LEU A 155 -6.94 -28.95 -2.79
CA LEU A 155 -6.45 -27.64 -3.29
C LEU A 155 -5.08 -27.16 -2.80
N GLY A 156 -4.51 -27.69 -1.69
CA GLY A 156 -3.18 -27.26 -1.21
C GLY A 156 -3.03 -25.73 -1.07
N THR A 157 -4.12 -25.01 -0.78
CA THR A 157 -4.15 -23.55 -0.87
C THR A 157 -3.36 -22.93 0.27
N LYS A 158 -2.37 -22.11 -0.08
CA LYS A 158 -1.58 -21.31 0.86
C LYS A 158 -2.49 -20.34 1.60
N LEU A 159 -2.23 -20.10 2.89
CA LEU A 159 -2.90 -19.03 3.62
C LEU A 159 -2.25 -17.71 3.23
N ARG A 160 -2.98 -16.82 2.55
CA ARG A 160 -2.51 -15.47 2.20
C ARG A 160 -3.33 -14.42 2.92
N VAL A 161 -2.65 -13.52 3.61
CA VAL A 161 -3.23 -12.40 4.35
C VAL A 161 -2.63 -11.10 3.83
N TYR A 162 -3.48 -10.14 3.46
CA TYR A 162 -3.07 -8.76 3.22
C TYR A 162 -3.37 -7.94 4.45
N ALA A 163 -2.37 -7.23 4.97
CA ALA A 163 -2.48 -6.42 6.18
C ALA A 163 -2.01 -5.00 5.90
N ILE A 164 -2.84 -4.02 6.25
CA ILE A 164 -2.45 -2.61 6.26
C ILE A 164 -2.11 -2.19 7.68
N PHE A 165 -1.01 -1.45 7.81
CA PHE A 165 -0.53 -0.87 9.05
C PHE A 165 -0.60 0.65 8.93
N SER A 166 -1.36 1.29 9.82
CA SER A 166 -1.41 2.76 9.88
C SER A 166 -0.33 3.27 10.82
N ASN A 167 0.55 4.12 10.31
CA ASN A 167 1.55 4.81 11.12
C ASN A 167 0.95 6.13 11.63
N THR A 168 0.14 6.07 12.68
CA THR A 168 -0.40 7.28 13.31
C THR A 168 0.65 7.90 14.22
N GLU A 169 1.41 8.88 13.72
CA GLU A 169 2.19 9.92 14.43
C GLU A 169 3.01 9.58 15.71
N GLU A 170 3.12 8.32 16.14
CA GLU A 170 3.86 7.94 17.35
C GLU A 170 5.39 7.87 17.11
N CYS A 171 5.83 7.97 15.86
CA CYS A 171 7.25 7.98 15.49
C CYS A 171 7.82 9.41 15.30
N LEU A 172 7.26 10.44 15.94
CA LEU A 172 7.83 11.80 15.84
C LEU A 172 9.21 11.93 16.50
N HIS A 173 9.59 11.00 17.39
CA HIS A 173 10.85 11.05 18.15
C HIS A 173 11.57 9.72 18.41
N ASP A 174 11.09 8.57 17.89
CA ASP A 174 11.67 7.24 18.15
C ASP A 174 12.05 6.52 16.84
N PRO A 175 13.15 5.74 16.78
CA PRO A 175 13.53 5.02 15.57
C PRO A 175 12.46 3.97 15.26
N CYS A 176 11.81 4.11 14.09
CA CYS A 176 10.67 3.30 13.68
C CYS A 176 10.94 1.78 13.82
N PHE A 177 10.34 1.11 14.82
CA PHE A 177 10.50 -0.32 15.13
C PHE A 177 9.87 -1.30 14.10
N GLY A 178 9.53 -0.81 12.90
CA GLY A 178 8.78 -1.59 11.91
C GLY A 178 7.32 -1.82 12.33
N ALA A 179 6.59 -2.66 11.59
CA ALA A 179 5.19 -2.97 11.89
C ALA A 179 5.02 -3.83 13.16
N TYR A 180 6.03 -4.66 13.45
CA TYR A 180 6.04 -5.60 14.57
C TYR A 180 7.47 -6.09 14.84
N SER A 181 7.70 -6.64 16.04
CA SER A 181 8.95 -7.30 16.42
C SER A 181 8.72 -8.77 16.80
N SER A 182 9.71 -9.61 16.51
CA SER A 182 9.75 -10.98 17.01
C SER A 182 9.87 -10.98 18.53
N ILE A 183 9.01 -11.75 19.20
CA ILE A 183 9.08 -11.96 20.65
C ILE A 183 10.43 -12.57 21.06
N THR A 184 10.98 -13.43 20.21
CA THR A 184 12.31 -14.00 20.43
C THR A 184 13.37 -12.90 20.44
N ASP A 185 13.33 -11.99 19.47
CA ASP A 185 14.34 -10.94 19.34
C ASP A 185 14.24 -9.94 20.49
N LEU A 186 13.02 -9.63 20.94
CA LEU A 186 12.78 -8.81 22.13
C LEU A 186 13.34 -9.46 23.40
N LEU A 187 13.20 -10.78 23.53
CA LEU A 187 13.72 -11.50 24.70
C LEU A 187 15.26 -11.53 24.72
N PHE A 188 15.88 -11.85 23.59
CA PHE A 188 17.34 -11.98 23.51
C PHE A 188 18.05 -10.65 23.20
N GLY A 189 17.32 -9.52 23.19
CA GLY A 189 17.90 -8.18 23.17
C GLY A 189 18.45 -7.72 24.53
N PHE A 190 18.14 -8.44 25.62
CA PHE A 190 18.69 -8.16 26.96
C PHE A 190 19.99 -8.93 27.21
N ASP A 191 20.88 -8.34 28.01
CA ASP A 191 22.12 -8.99 28.42
C ASP A 191 21.88 -10.28 29.22
N GLU A 192 22.79 -11.25 29.12
CA GLU A 192 22.66 -12.56 29.76
C GLU A 192 22.49 -12.46 31.28
N THR A 193 23.17 -11.51 31.92
CA THR A 193 23.06 -11.27 33.38
C THR A 193 21.66 -10.81 33.78
N ILE A 194 21.01 -10.01 32.93
CA ILE A 194 19.62 -9.57 33.12
C ILE A 194 18.70 -10.77 32.96
N LEU A 195 18.87 -11.56 31.90
CA LEU A 195 18.05 -12.75 31.65
C LEU A 195 18.19 -13.80 32.76
N GLN A 196 19.41 -14.04 33.24
CA GLN A 196 19.71 -14.94 34.34
C GLN A 196 18.95 -14.51 35.59
N SER A 197 19.03 -13.23 35.94
CA SER A 197 18.37 -12.65 37.10
C SER A 197 16.85 -12.63 36.95
N ALA A 198 16.33 -12.31 35.76
CA ALA A 198 14.91 -12.20 35.47
C ALA A 198 14.21 -13.57 35.46
N PHE A 199 14.83 -14.59 34.88
CA PHE A 199 14.30 -15.96 34.88
C PHE A 199 14.65 -16.75 36.14
N GLY A 200 15.62 -16.29 36.94
CA GLY A 200 16.10 -17.01 38.12
C GLY A 200 16.76 -18.35 37.78
N VAL A 201 17.38 -18.45 36.60
CA VAL A 201 18.04 -19.67 36.12
C VAL A 201 19.56 -19.52 36.15
N PRO A 202 20.34 -20.62 36.19
CA PRO A 202 21.80 -20.55 36.09
C PRO A 202 22.28 -19.95 34.75
N GLU A 203 23.46 -19.34 34.77
CA GLU A 203 24.12 -18.76 33.58
C GLU A 203 24.25 -19.79 32.45
N GLU A 204 24.55 -21.04 32.78
CA GLU A 204 24.65 -22.15 31.83
C GLU A 204 23.37 -22.34 31.00
N ILE A 205 22.19 -22.16 31.61
CA ILE A 205 20.90 -22.29 30.92
C ILE A 205 20.67 -21.11 29.97
N ILE A 206 20.97 -19.88 30.41
CA ILE A 206 20.88 -18.70 29.53
C ILE A 206 21.87 -18.84 28.38
N GLY A 207 23.12 -19.22 28.64
CA GLY A 207 24.13 -19.43 27.61
C GLY A 207 23.74 -20.49 26.58
N LEU A 208 23.04 -21.56 26.98
CA LEU A 208 22.44 -22.52 26.03
C LEU A 208 21.33 -21.89 25.18
N MET A 209 20.53 -20.98 25.74
CA MET A 209 19.48 -20.28 25.00
C MET A 209 20.03 -19.19 24.08
N THR A 210 21.07 -18.46 24.48
CA THR A 210 21.73 -17.44 23.65
C THR A 210 22.47 -18.08 22.47
N ASN A 211 23.14 -19.21 22.70
CA ASN A 211 23.91 -19.92 21.66
C ASN A 211 23.06 -20.84 20.76
N ARG A 212 21.75 -20.86 20.93
CA ARG A 212 20.87 -21.71 20.12
C ARG A 212 20.83 -21.21 18.67
N THR A 213 20.62 -22.12 17.74
CA THR A 213 20.26 -21.74 16.38
C THR A 213 18.88 -21.07 16.39
N GLN A 214 18.83 -19.80 16.01
CA GLN A 214 17.57 -19.07 15.93
C GLN A 214 16.68 -19.70 14.84
N PRO A 215 15.44 -20.13 15.18
CA PRO A 215 14.53 -20.62 14.17
C PRO A 215 14.10 -19.48 13.24
N PRO A 216 13.81 -19.76 11.96
CA PRO A 216 13.22 -18.76 11.09
C PRO A 216 11.86 -18.30 11.63
N LEU A 217 11.44 -17.07 11.29
CA LEU A 217 10.14 -16.52 11.72
C LEU A 217 8.93 -17.36 11.28
N ILE A 218 9.03 -18.04 10.14
CA ILE A 218 8.02 -18.99 9.66
C ILE A 218 8.63 -20.39 9.63
N VAL A 219 8.04 -21.31 10.39
CA VAL A 219 8.49 -22.69 10.57
C VAL A 219 7.41 -23.68 10.14
N HIS A 220 7.80 -24.95 9.96
CA HIS A 220 6.82 -26.03 9.85
C HIS A 220 6.02 -26.15 11.14
N ASP A 221 4.71 -26.29 11.02
CA ASP A 221 3.85 -26.57 12.16
C ASP A 221 4.00 -28.02 12.61
N MET A 222 5.01 -28.27 13.44
CA MET A 222 5.28 -29.58 14.07
C MET A 222 4.19 -29.99 15.06
N LEU A 223 3.20 -29.14 15.30
CA LEU A 223 2.09 -29.37 16.22
C LEU A 223 0.95 -30.19 15.57
N SER A 224 1.01 -30.38 14.24
CA SER A 224 0.04 -31.11 13.44
C SER A 224 0.64 -32.46 13.00
N THR A 225 0.50 -33.53 13.80
CA THR A 225 0.96 -34.88 13.39
C THR A 225 0.09 -35.43 12.25
N PRO A 226 0.67 -35.89 11.13
CA PRO A 226 -0.09 -36.49 10.03
C PRO A 226 -0.65 -37.85 10.43
N GLY A 227 -1.97 -38.04 10.31
CA GLY A 227 -2.62 -39.36 10.44
C GLY A 227 -3.46 -39.56 11.71
N GLU A 228 -3.35 -38.69 12.71
CA GLU A 228 -4.29 -38.65 13.83
C GLU A 228 -5.16 -37.40 13.71
N ALA A 229 -6.34 -37.54 13.10
CA ALA A 229 -7.45 -36.61 13.32
C ALA A 229 -7.96 -36.77 14.76
N ASN A 230 -7.07 -36.60 15.74
CA ASN A 230 -7.45 -36.52 17.14
C ASN A 230 -8.17 -35.19 17.29
N THR A 231 -9.47 -35.29 17.53
CA THR A 231 -10.43 -34.21 17.85
C THR A 231 -10.01 -33.33 19.05
N TYR A 232 -8.82 -33.60 19.63
CA TYR A 232 -8.22 -32.99 20.80
C TYR A 232 -6.95 -32.15 20.50
N THR A 233 -6.42 -32.08 19.27
CA THR A 233 -5.28 -31.20 18.92
C THR A 233 -5.66 -29.71 18.86
N TRP A 234 -6.95 -29.39 18.75
CA TRP A 234 -7.50 -28.04 18.92
C TRP A 234 -7.33 -27.46 20.35
N GLN A 235 -6.75 -28.25 21.27
CA GLN A 235 -6.40 -27.85 22.64
C GLN A 235 -4.97 -27.29 22.80
N LEU A 236 -4.27 -26.99 21.70
CA LEU A 236 -3.30 -25.90 21.71
C LEU A 236 -4.05 -24.56 21.73
N GLN A 237 -4.94 -24.45 22.73
CA GLN A 237 -5.34 -23.21 23.38
C GLN A 237 -4.15 -22.26 23.39
N PRO A 238 -4.37 -20.94 23.43
CA PRO A 238 -3.33 -19.91 23.37
C PRO A 238 -2.40 -19.95 24.61
N ARG A 239 -1.73 -21.08 24.86
CA ARG A 239 -0.84 -21.47 25.97
C ARG A 239 0.50 -20.76 25.81
N LEU A 240 1.02 -20.70 24.58
CA LEU A 240 2.15 -19.85 24.23
C LEU A 240 1.86 -18.38 24.59
N LEU A 241 0.60 -18.00 24.51
CA LEU A 241 0.10 -16.66 24.77
C LEU A 241 -0.31 -16.42 26.22
N LYS A 242 -0.54 -17.47 27.02
CA LYS A 242 -0.80 -17.34 28.47
C LYS A 242 0.38 -16.68 29.20
N LEU A 243 1.60 -16.78 28.66
CA LEU A 243 2.77 -16.08 29.19
C LEU A 243 2.64 -14.55 29.03
N PHE A 244 1.97 -14.08 27.98
CA PHE A 244 1.81 -12.65 27.68
C PHE A 244 0.52 -12.05 28.24
N ALA A 245 -0.45 -12.87 28.64
CA ALA A 245 -1.75 -12.39 29.16
C ALA A 245 -1.68 -11.77 30.57
N GLY A 246 -0.52 -11.80 31.24
CA GLY A 246 -0.36 -11.26 32.59
C GLY A 246 -1.14 -12.03 33.66
N TYR A 247 -0.63 -12.00 34.89
CA TYR A 247 -1.21 -12.69 36.06
C TYR A 247 -2.48 -11.97 36.59
N VAL A 248 -3.41 -11.54 35.73
CA VAL A 248 -4.64 -10.83 36.15
C VAL A 248 -5.77 -11.81 36.52
N SER A 249 -5.55 -13.13 36.41
CA SER A 249 -6.61 -14.14 36.62
C SER A 249 -6.43 -15.04 37.86
N ALA A 250 -5.36 -14.89 38.65
CA ALA A 250 -5.11 -15.80 39.78
C ALA A 250 -5.47 -15.23 41.17
N ALA A 251 -5.71 -13.92 41.30
CA ALA A 251 -6.10 -13.31 42.57
C ALA A 251 -7.31 -12.39 42.38
N GLU A 252 -8.43 -12.79 42.97
CA GLU A 252 -9.57 -11.95 43.34
C GLU A 252 -10.46 -11.38 42.21
N ASN A 253 -11.45 -12.16 41.78
CA ASN A 253 -12.85 -11.91 42.13
C ASN A 253 -13.80 -12.87 41.38
N LYS A 254 -14.48 -13.74 42.15
CA LYS A 254 -15.72 -14.40 41.71
C LYS A 254 -16.83 -13.35 41.56
N LYS A 255 -16.81 -12.56 40.50
CA LYS A 255 -17.95 -11.71 40.10
C LYS A 255 -18.32 -12.01 38.65
N LYS A 256 -19.43 -12.74 38.51
CA LYS A 256 -20.23 -12.97 37.30
C LYS A 256 -19.45 -12.86 35.98
N GLU A 257 -19.05 -14.01 35.44
CA GLU A 257 -18.75 -14.18 34.01
C GLU A 257 -19.90 -13.57 33.19
N LYS A 258 -19.77 -12.30 32.79
CA LYS A 258 -20.39 -11.86 31.55
C LYS A 258 -19.70 -12.70 30.48
N LYS A 259 -20.45 -13.55 29.79
CA LYS A 259 -19.99 -14.22 28.57
C LYS A 259 -19.40 -13.15 27.65
N THR A 260 -18.09 -12.96 27.69
CA THR A 260 -17.35 -12.16 26.72
C THR A 260 -17.61 -12.85 25.40
N LYS A 261 -18.32 -12.18 24.48
CA LYS A 261 -18.56 -12.72 23.14
C LYS A 261 -17.18 -13.06 22.56
N LYS A 262 -16.99 -14.33 22.14
CA LYS A 262 -15.77 -14.72 21.44
C LYS A 262 -15.52 -13.72 20.31
N ALA A 263 -14.29 -13.23 20.22
CA ALA A 263 -13.87 -12.41 19.10
C ALA A 263 -14.21 -13.14 17.80
N LYS A 264 -15.03 -12.50 16.97
CA LYS A 264 -15.52 -13.07 15.72
C LYS A 264 -14.97 -12.24 14.57
N THR A 265 -14.33 -12.89 13.62
CA THR A 265 -13.95 -12.30 12.34
C THR A 265 -15.20 -11.98 11.52
N PHE A 266 -15.08 -11.06 10.58
CA PHE A 266 -16.20 -10.68 9.71
C PHE A 266 -15.89 -11.07 8.26
N ASN A 267 -16.68 -11.95 7.67
CA ASN A 267 -16.42 -12.45 6.32
C ASN A 267 -17.11 -11.58 5.27
N VAL A 268 -16.32 -10.94 4.40
CA VAL A 268 -16.83 -10.07 3.34
C VAL A 268 -17.73 -10.80 2.35
N PHE A 269 -17.48 -12.09 2.08
CA PHE A 269 -18.25 -12.85 1.09
C PHE A 269 -19.57 -13.39 1.64
N GLU A 270 -19.76 -13.37 2.96
CA GLU A 270 -21.00 -13.77 3.64
C GLU A 270 -21.88 -12.57 4.01
N SER A 271 -21.40 -11.36 3.77
CA SER A 271 -22.11 -10.11 4.06
C SER A 271 -23.09 -9.76 2.96
N GLU A 272 -24.18 -9.08 3.32
CA GLU A 272 -25.08 -8.50 2.33
C GLU A 272 -24.35 -7.39 1.55
N PRO A 273 -24.38 -7.41 0.19
CA PRO A 273 -23.71 -6.37 -0.58
C PRO A 273 -24.39 -5.00 -0.42
N ASP A 274 -23.57 -3.94 -0.31
CA ASP A 274 -24.06 -2.54 -0.37
C ASP A 274 -24.71 -2.22 -1.73
N PHE A 275 -24.27 -2.94 -2.76
CA PHE A 275 -24.81 -2.87 -4.10
C PHE A 275 -24.61 -4.20 -4.82
N GLN A 276 -25.63 -4.62 -5.58
CA GLN A 276 -25.54 -5.77 -6.47
C GLN A 276 -26.37 -5.56 -7.73
N SER A 277 -25.82 -6.00 -8.85
CA SER A 277 -26.46 -6.01 -10.17
C SER A 277 -25.93 -7.20 -10.99
N SER A 278 -26.42 -7.37 -12.23
CA SER A 278 -25.85 -8.32 -13.19
C SER A 278 -24.39 -8.02 -13.55
N ASN A 279 -23.96 -6.76 -13.42
CA ASN A 279 -22.63 -6.29 -13.83
C ASN A 279 -21.59 -6.38 -12.70
N GLY A 280 -22.02 -6.72 -11.49
CA GLY A 280 -21.12 -6.77 -10.35
C GLY A 280 -21.76 -6.43 -9.01
N ARG A 281 -20.93 -6.43 -7.98
CA ARG A 281 -21.31 -6.14 -6.59
C ARG A 281 -20.21 -5.42 -5.83
N THR A 282 -20.59 -4.67 -4.80
CA THR A 282 -19.68 -4.01 -3.87
C THR A 282 -20.08 -4.33 -2.44
N ILE A 283 -19.10 -4.53 -1.56
CA ILE A 283 -19.31 -4.85 -0.15
C ILE A 283 -18.31 -4.05 0.66
N THR A 284 -18.76 -3.33 1.68
CA THR A 284 -17.93 -2.49 2.54
C THR A 284 -18.10 -2.92 3.98
N ILE A 285 -16.99 -3.28 4.62
CA ILE A 285 -16.89 -3.57 6.04
C ILE A 285 -16.24 -2.38 6.73
N ASN A 286 -16.95 -1.77 7.65
CA ASN A 286 -16.44 -0.67 8.45
C ASN A 286 -16.80 -0.86 9.93
N ARG A 287 -16.52 0.16 10.75
CA ARG A 287 -16.80 0.15 12.20
C ARG A 287 -18.25 -0.14 12.59
N LYS A 288 -19.23 0.08 11.70
CA LYS A 288 -20.64 -0.24 11.92
C LYS A 288 -20.89 -1.75 11.87
N ASP A 289 -20.16 -2.45 11.01
CA ASP A 289 -20.31 -3.89 10.77
C ASP A 289 -19.43 -4.70 11.74
N LEU A 290 -18.23 -4.18 12.02
CA LEU A 290 -17.24 -4.80 12.88
C LEU A 290 -16.70 -3.78 13.89
N GLU A 291 -17.21 -3.84 15.12
CA GLU A 291 -16.84 -2.89 16.19
C GLU A 291 -15.33 -2.85 16.46
N VAL A 292 -14.58 -3.94 16.26
CA VAL A 292 -13.12 -3.94 16.47
C VAL A 292 -12.40 -2.98 15.53
N LEU A 293 -12.98 -2.61 14.39
CA LEU A 293 -12.46 -1.57 13.50
C LEU A 293 -12.59 -0.15 14.10
N SER A 294 -13.32 0.03 15.20
CA SER A 294 -13.50 1.32 15.85
C SER A 294 -12.20 1.86 16.43
N GLY A 295 -11.77 3.04 15.97
CA GLY A 295 -10.48 3.63 16.33
C GLY A 295 -9.38 3.32 15.33
N SER A 296 -9.62 2.40 14.38
CA SER A 296 -8.87 2.38 13.12
C SER A 296 -9.52 3.36 12.17
N MET A 297 -8.72 4.08 11.40
CA MET A 297 -9.21 4.90 10.28
C MET A 297 -9.26 4.07 8.99
N VAL A 298 -9.45 2.76 9.09
CA VAL A 298 -9.40 1.82 7.96
C VAL A 298 -10.66 0.95 7.95
N GLY A 299 -11.36 0.97 6.83
CA GLY A 299 -12.36 -0.04 6.44
C GLY A 299 -11.83 -0.93 5.32
N VAL A 300 -12.55 -2.00 5.02
CA VAL A 300 -12.26 -2.90 3.89
C VAL A 300 -13.44 -2.89 2.94
N SER A 301 -13.18 -2.70 1.66
CA SER A 301 -14.17 -2.83 0.59
C SER A 301 -13.78 -3.97 -0.34
N MET A 302 -14.75 -4.66 -0.91
CA MET A 302 -14.56 -5.61 -1.99
C MET A 302 -15.44 -5.19 -3.15
N VAL A 303 -14.84 -5.12 -4.33
CA VAL A 303 -15.53 -4.82 -5.59
C VAL A 303 -15.32 -6.00 -6.52
N ASN A 304 -16.43 -6.49 -7.07
CA ASN A 304 -16.43 -7.50 -8.11
C ASN A 304 -17.17 -6.93 -9.32
N LEU A 305 -16.43 -6.68 -10.40
CA LEU A 305 -16.95 -6.33 -11.72
C LEU A 305 -16.96 -7.59 -12.59
N THR A 306 -18.12 -7.94 -13.12
CA THR A 306 -18.20 -9.00 -14.14
C THR A 306 -17.54 -8.54 -15.43
N GLN A 307 -17.43 -9.41 -16.44
CA GLN A 307 -16.92 -9.02 -17.76
C GLN A 307 -17.69 -7.82 -18.34
N ALA A 308 -17.01 -6.99 -19.13
CA ALA A 308 -17.60 -5.84 -19.83
C ALA A 308 -18.37 -4.87 -18.91
N SER A 309 -17.87 -4.64 -17.70
CA SER A 309 -18.55 -3.86 -16.66
C SER A 309 -17.67 -2.72 -16.17
N MET A 310 -18.28 -1.70 -15.58
CA MET A 310 -17.56 -0.63 -14.91
C MET A 310 -18.19 -0.30 -13.58
N MET A 311 -17.37 0.02 -12.58
CA MET A 311 -17.84 0.89 -11.52
C MET A 311 -17.92 2.30 -12.10
N GLY A 312 -19.13 2.88 -12.10
CA GLY A 312 -19.41 4.14 -12.75
C GLY A 312 -18.50 5.27 -12.24
N PRO A 313 -18.30 6.34 -13.02
CA PRO A 313 -17.43 7.44 -12.61
C PRO A 313 -17.89 8.01 -11.25
N HIS A 314 -17.00 8.03 -10.27
CA HIS A 314 -17.32 8.44 -8.90
C HIS A 314 -16.10 9.02 -8.20
N TRP A 315 -16.29 9.68 -7.06
CA TRP A 315 -15.20 10.03 -6.16
C TRP A 315 -15.51 9.61 -4.73
N ASN A 316 -14.45 9.37 -3.95
CA ASN A 316 -14.57 9.12 -2.51
C ASN A 316 -14.49 10.46 -1.75
N PRO A 317 -15.55 10.88 -1.05
CA PRO A 317 -15.60 12.19 -0.40
C PRO A 317 -14.78 12.26 0.89
N TRP A 318 -14.46 11.12 1.52
CA TRP A 318 -13.78 11.08 2.83
C TRP A 318 -12.63 10.09 2.91
N ALA A 319 -12.42 9.25 1.90
CA ALA A 319 -11.41 8.20 1.94
C ALA A 319 -10.42 8.22 0.78
N CYS A 320 -9.19 7.80 1.08
CA CYS A 320 -8.33 7.22 0.06
C CYS A 320 -8.70 5.75 -0.13
N GLU A 321 -8.71 5.30 -1.37
CA GLU A 321 -8.93 3.89 -1.71
C GLU A 321 -7.59 3.26 -2.10
N ILE A 322 -7.11 2.31 -1.30
CA ILE A 322 -5.89 1.56 -1.58
C ILE A 322 -6.27 0.12 -1.90
N SER A 323 -6.30 -0.21 -3.18
CA SER A 323 -6.90 -1.44 -3.70
C SER A 323 -5.87 -2.43 -4.21
N ILE A 324 -6.04 -3.70 -3.85
CA ILE A 324 -5.24 -4.85 -4.30
C ILE A 324 -6.10 -5.69 -5.23
N VAL A 325 -5.65 -5.92 -6.46
CA VAL A 325 -6.36 -6.78 -7.42
C VAL A 325 -6.21 -8.23 -7.02
N LEU A 326 -7.35 -8.90 -6.82
CA LEU A 326 -7.43 -10.30 -6.41
C LEU A 326 -7.64 -11.25 -7.59
N LYS A 327 -8.41 -10.82 -8.59
CA LYS A 327 -8.72 -11.66 -9.75
C LYS A 327 -8.89 -10.84 -11.03
N GLY A 328 -8.28 -11.34 -12.09
CA GLY A 328 -8.38 -10.84 -13.45
C GLY A 328 -7.69 -9.50 -13.69
N SER A 329 -8.13 -8.78 -14.72
CA SER A 329 -7.51 -7.52 -15.14
C SER A 329 -8.53 -6.47 -15.56
N GLY A 330 -8.09 -5.21 -15.59
CA GLY A 330 -8.93 -4.10 -15.98
C GLY A 330 -8.18 -2.80 -16.17
N MET A 331 -8.93 -1.74 -16.42
CA MET A 331 -8.42 -0.37 -16.55
C MET A 331 -8.95 0.50 -15.41
N VAL A 332 -8.09 1.37 -14.89
CA VAL A 332 -8.48 2.42 -13.96
C VAL A 332 -8.18 3.77 -14.61
N ARG A 333 -9.17 4.66 -14.59
CA ARG A 333 -9.06 6.02 -15.11
C ARG A 333 -9.25 7.02 -13.98
N VAL A 334 -8.27 7.88 -13.75
CA VAL A 334 -8.30 8.95 -12.74
C VAL A 334 -8.09 10.30 -13.42
N PRO A 335 -9.15 11.06 -13.76
CA PRO A 335 -9.00 12.39 -14.33
C PRO A 335 -8.41 13.40 -13.32
N ARG A 336 -7.73 14.42 -13.85
CA ARG A 336 -7.31 15.59 -13.07
C ARG A 336 -8.55 16.38 -12.66
N SER A 337 -8.61 16.76 -11.38
CA SER A 337 -9.61 17.71 -10.87
C SER A 337 -8.89 18.98 -10.41
N SER A 338 -8.87 20.03 -11.24
CA SER A 338 -8.38 21.36 -10.84
C SER A 338 -9.03 22.46 -11.67
N ILE A 339 -9.44 23.54 -10.98
CA ILE A 339 -10.04 24.75 -11.57
C ILE A 339 -8.95 25.67 -12.15
N SER A 340 -7.69 25.52 -11.70
CA SER A 340 -6.57 26.28 -12.23
C SER A 340 -6.05 25.61 -13.50
N SER A 341 -6.40 26.20 -14.64
CA SER A 341 -5.81 25.93 -15.95
C SER A 341 -4.41 26.55 -16.10
N THR A 342 -4.00 27.41 -15.16
CA THR A 342 -2.85 28.32 -15.29
C THR A 342 -1.65 27.93 -14.45
N SER A 343 -1.77 26.97 -13.52
CA SER A 343 -0.59 26.40 -12.88
C SER A 343 -0.04 25.29 -13.78
N SER A 344 1.00 25.63 -14.54
CA SER A 344 1.92 24.72 -15.21
C SER A 344 2.70 23.82 -14.24
N SER A 345 2.17 23.51 -13.05
CA SER A 345 2.73 22.47 -12.20
C SER A 345 2.40 21.13 -12.86
N SER A 346 3.43 20.53 -13.42
CA SER A 346 3.50 19.24 -14.11
C SER A 346 3.03 18.03 -13.28
N GLU A 347 2.56 18.23 -12.04
CA GLU A 347 2.50 17.21 -11.00
C GLU A 347 1.18 16.42 -10.91
N CYS A 348 0.13 16.78 -11.65
CA CYS A 348 -1.15 16.06 -11.53
C CYS A 348 -1.87 15.99 -12.88
N LYS A 349 -1.47 15.02 -13.71
CA LYS A 349 -2.00 14.78 -15.06
C LYS A 349 -3.24 13.88 -15.01
N ASN A 350 -3.96 13.80 -16.12
CA ASN A 350 -4.92 12.72 -16.35
C ASN A 350 -4.19 11.38 -16.35
N MET A 351 -4.63 10.44 -15.51
CA MET A 351 -3.99 9.14 -15.38
C MET A 351 -4.91 8.01 -15.83
N ARG A 352 -4.33 7.06 -16.56
CA ARG A 352 -4.96 5.79 -16.93
C ARG A 352 -3.93 4.70 -16.82
N PHE A 353 -4.31 3.54 -16.31
CA PHE A 353 -3.39 2.42 -16.16
C PHE A 353 -4.12 1.09 -16.12
N LYS A 354 -3.46 0.05 -16.63
CA LYS A 354 -3.92 -1.33 -16.57
C LYS A 354 -3.52 -1.96 -15.24
N VAL A 355 -4.46 -2.64 -14.59
CA VAL A 355 -4.25 -3.37 -13.34
C VAL A 355 -4.50 -4.86 -13.55
N GLU A 356 -3.71 -5.69 -12.89
CA GLU A 356 -3.73 -7.16 -12.96
C GLU A 356 -3.55 -7.78 -11.57
N GLU A 357 -3.80 -9.08 -11.43
CA GLU A 357 -3.72 -9.79 -10.15
C GLU A 357 -2.40 -9.52 -9.38
N GLY A 358 -2.52 -9.03 -8.14
CA GLY A 358 -1.41 -8.67 -7.26
C GLY A 358 -0.94 -7.22 -7.36
N ASP A 359 -1.40 -6.45 -8.35
CA ASP A 359 -1.15 -5.02 -8.42
C ASP A 359 -1.90 -4.28 -7.31
N ILE A 360 -1.31 -3.17 -6.83
CA ILE A 360 -1.94 -2.21 -5.95
C ILE A 360 -2.21 -0.93 -6.72
N PHE A 361 -3.43 -0.40 -6.63
CA PHE A 361 -3.71 0.97 -7.05
C PHE A 361 -4.25 1.80 -5.90
N ALA A 362 -3.77 3.03 -5.76
CA ALA A 362 -4.17 3.94 -4.69
C ALA A 362 -4.77 5.22 -5.30
N VAL A 363 -6.04 5.49 -5.03
CA VAL A 363 -6.72 6.70 -5.52
C VAL A 363 -7.03 7.63 -4.34
N PRO A 364 -6.43 8.83 -4.31
CA PRO A 364 -6.67 9.78 -3.24
C PRO A 364 -8.11 10.25 -3.15
N ARG A 365 -8.49 10.67 -1.95
CA ARG A 365 -9.75 11.35 -1.67
C ARG A 365 -10.02 12.48 -2.67
N LEU A 366 -11.30 12.69 -3.01
CA LEU A 366 -11.79 13.72 -3.94
C LEU A 366 -11.28 13.61 -5.39
N HIS A 367 -10.52 12.56 -5.74
CA HIS A 367 -10.19 12.28 -7.13
C HIS A 367 -11.30 11.45 -7.75
N PRO A 368 -11.92 11.91 -8.86
CA PRO A 368 -12.84 11.08 -9.59
C PRO A 368 -12.09 9.90 -10.19
N MET A 369 -12.76 8.75 -10.30
CA MET A 369 -12.22 7.56 -10.91
C MET A 369 -13.32 6.72 -11.56
N ALA A 370 -12.90 5.86 -12.47
CA ALA A 370 -13.68 4.73 -12.96
C ALA A 370 -12.78 3.50 -13.03
N GLN A 371 -13.27 2.36 -12.54
CA GLN A 371 -12.62 1.06 -12.70
C GLN A 371 -13.45 0.21 -13.68
N MET A 372 -12.79 -0.44 -14.62
CA MET A 372 -13.43 -1.10 -15.76
C MET A 372 -12.81 -2.48 -15.98
N SER A 373 -13.65 -3.48 -16.21
CA SER A 373 -13.24 -4.83 -16.61
C SER A 373 -13.27 -4.98 -18.13
N PHE A 374 -12.43 -5.88 -18.65
CA PHE A 374 -12.40 -6.21 -20.08
C PHE A 374 -13.59 -7.10 -20.47
N ILE A 375 -13.85 -7.25 -21.76
CA ILE A 375 -14.92 -8.09 -22.29
C ILE A 375 -14.72 -9.57 -21.98
N ASN A 376 -13.47 -10.03 -21.94
CA ASN A 376 -13.14 -11.43 -21.69
C ASN A 376 -12.71 -11.71 -20.25
N GLU A 377 -12.65 -10.70 -19.39
CA GLU A 377 -12.09 -10.84 -18.05
C GLU A 377 -12.87 -10.04 -17.00
N SER A 378 -13.13 -10.65 -15.85
CA SER A 378 -13.70 -9.96 -14.68
C SER A 378 -12.61 -9.21 -13.94
N LEU A 379 -12.97 -8.15 -13.21
CA LEU A 379 -12.04 -7.46 -12.31
C LEU A 379 -12.56 -7.55 -10.87
N VAL A 380 -11.81 -8.24 -10.00
CA VAL A 380 -12.12 -8.33 -8.57
C VAL A 380 -10.96 -7.77 -7.77
N PHE A 381 -11.24 -6.84 -6.87
CA PHE A 381 -10.24 -6.24 -5.99
C PHE A 381 -10.80 -6.01 -4.59
N ILE A 382 -9.92 -5.94 -3.61
CA ILE A 382 -10.22 -5.43 -2.27
C ILE A 382 -9.56 -4.08 -2.09
N GLY A 383 -10.19 -3.19 -1.34
CA GLY A 383 -9.69 -1.85 -1.04
C GLY A 383 -9.63 -1.61 0.46
N PHE A 384 -8.49 -1.16 0.96
CA PHE A 384 -8.43 -0.51 2.26
C PHE A 384 -8.91 0.94 2.10
N ILE A 385 -10.06 1.24 2.69
CA ILE A 385 -10.68 2.56 2.68
C ILE A 385 -10.15 3.31 3.89
N THR A 386 -9.22 4.23 3.68
CA THR A 386 -8.62 5.01 4.77
C THR A 386 -9.47 6.25 5.04
N SER A 387 -10.31 6.21 6.08
CA SER A 387 -11.18 7.31 6.50
C SER A 387 -11.50 7.26 7.99
N ALA A 388 -11.51 8.42 8.64
CA ALA A 388 -12.04 8.58 10.01
C ALA A 388 -13.58 8.59 10.08
N ARG A 389 -14.24 8.66 8.92
CA ARG A 389 -15.69 8.86 8.74
C ARG A 389 -16.30 7.80 7.82
N ASN A 390 -17.64 7.72 7.80
CA ASN A 390 -18.33 6.92 6.79
C ASN A 390 -18.01 7.47 5.41
N ASN A 391 -17.50 6.62 4.51
CA ASN A 391 -17.20 7.00 3.14
C ASN A 391 -18.24 6.35 2.22
N GLU A 392 -19.09 7.18 1.63
CA GLU A 392 -20.06 6.75 0.61
C GLU A 392 -19.64 7.34 -0.74
N PRO A 393 -19.26 6.51 -1.72
CA PRO A 393 -18.88 6.98 -3.05
C PRO A 393 -19.97 7.87 -3.67
N GLN A 394 -19.54 9.00 -4.23
CA GLN A 394 -20.42 9.93 -4.93
C GLN A 394 -20.30 9.67 -6.43
N PHE A 395 -21.34 9.10 -7.03
CA PHE A 395 -21.35 8.79 -8.46
C PHE A 395 -21.68 10.02 -9.30
N LEU A 396 -21.09 10.14 -10.48
CA LEU A 396 -21.37 11.19 -11.47
C LEU A 396 -22.42 10.75 -12.49
N ALA A 397 -22.61 9.43 -12.67
CA ALA A 397 -23.55 8.85 -13.62
C ALA A 397 -24.44 7.78 -12.98
N GLY A 398 -25.46 7.34 -13.71
CA GLY A 398 -26.39 6.30 -13.25
C GLY A 398 -27.47 6.80 -12.29
N GLN A 399 -28.29 5.87 -11.77
CA GLN A 399 -29.38 6.14 -10.83
C GLN A 399 -28.91 6.68 -9.48
N ARG A 400 -27.64 6.41 -9.11
CA ARG A 400 -27.01 6.96 -7.90
C ARG A 400 -26.20 8.24 -8.14
N SER A 401 -26.32 8.85 -9.34
CA SER A 401 -25.60 10.08 -9.66
C SER A 401 -25.97 11.23 -8.71
N ALA A 402 -24.94 11.88 -8.16
CA ALA A 402 -25.04 13.10 -7.36
C ALA A 402 -25.73 14.23 -8.13
N PHE A 403 -25.63 14.25 -9.47
CA PHE A 403 -26.26 15.26 -10.31
C PHE A 403 -27.79 15.20 -10.28
N ARG A 404 -28.39 14.07 -9.86
CA ARG A 404 -29.84 13.97 -9.69
C ARG A 404 -30.37 14.81 -8.53
N PHE A 405 -29.51 15.11 -7.55
CA PHE A 405 -29.85 15.94 -6.38
C PHE A 405 -29.66 17.44 -6.63
N LEU A 406 -29.08 17.82 -7.76
CA LEU A 406 -28.93 19.22 -8.14
C LEU A 406 -30.19 19.73 -8.86
N ASP A 407 -30.46 21.01 -8.69
CA ASP A 407 -31.51 21.71 -9.42
C ASP A 407 -31.27 21.62 -10.93
N ARG A 408 -32.35 21.40 -11.70
CA ARG A 408 -32.26 21.14 -13.14
C ARG A 408 -31.72 22.33 -13.91
N GLU A 409 -32.10 23.54 -13.53
CA GLU A 409 -31.66 24.76 -14.20
C GLU A 409 -30.20 25.08 -13.84
N VAL A 410 -29.78 24.79 -12.60
CA VAL A 410 -28.37 24.88 -12.20
C VAL A 410 -27.50 23.91 -12.99
N LEU A 411 -27.95 22.66 -13.16
CA LEU A 411 -27.20 21.65 -13.91
C LEU A 411 -27.16 21.98 -15.41
N ALA A 412 -28.28 22.45 -15.97
CA ALA A 412 -28.40 22.92 -17.34
C ALA A 412 -27.43 24.09 -17.61
N ALA A 413 -27.39 25.07 -16.72
CA ALA A 413 -26.44 26.18 -16.79
C ALA A 413 -24.97 25.71 -16.66
N SER A 414 -24.69 24.76 -15.76
CA SER A 414 -23.34 24.21 -15.53
C SER A 414 -22.80 23.46 -16.75
N LEU A 415 -23.67 22.75 -17.46
CA LEU A 415 -23.33 22.00 -18.66
C LEU A 415 -23.50 22.81 -19.96
N ASN A 416 -24.06 24.02 -19.86
CA ASN A 416 -24.45 24.87 -20.98
C ASN A 416 -25.37 24.15 -22.00
N VAL A 417 -26.43 23.51 -21.49
CA VAL A 417 -27.45 22.78 -22.27
C VAL A 417 -28.85 23.13 -21.78
N SER A 418 -29.90 22.67 -22.47
CA SER A 418 -31.29 22.85 -22.01
C SER A 418 -31.64 21.89 -20.87
N SER A 419 -32.59 22.28 -20.01
CA SER A 419 -33.12 21.40 -18.95
C SER A 419 -33.76 20.12 -19.51
N VAL A 420 -34.37 20.18 -20.69
CA VAL A 420 -34.86 18.99 -21.41
C VAL A 420 -33.73 18.01 -21.74
N MET A 421 -32.57 18.52 -22.16
CA MET A 421 -31.40 17.67 -22.42
C MET A 421 -30.84 17.09 -21.12
N VAL A 422 -30.86 17.85 -20.02
CA VAL A 422 -30.49 17.34 -18.69
C VAL A 422 -31.40 16.19 -18.25
N ASP A 423 -32.72 16.34 -18.40
CA ASP A 423 -33.67 15.27 -18.06
C ASP A 423 -33.47 14.03 -18.93
N GLY A 424 -33.17 14.21 -20.22
CA GLY A 424 -32.78 13.11 -21.10
C GLY A 424 -31.49 12.42 -20.64
N LEU A 425 -30.45 13.19 -20.29
CA LEU A 425 -29.16 12.69 -19.81
C LEU A 425 -29.30 11.89 -18.52
N LEU A 426 -29.98 12.45 -17.52
CA LEU A 426 -30.25 11.77 -16.25
C LEU A 426 -31.26 10.62 -16.44
N GLY A 427 -32.14 10.68 -17.43
CA GLY A 427 -33.11 9.63 -17.73
C GLY A 427 -32.52 8.40 -18.45
N ALA A 428 -31.40 8.57 -19.16
CA ALA A 428 -30.87 7.55 -20.08
C ALA A 428 -30.33 6.31 -19.36
N GLN A 429 -29.43 6.49 -18.38
CA GLN A 429 -28.81 5.37 -17.69
C GLN A 429 -29.75 4.82 -16.60
N LYS A 430 -30.15 3.55 -16.74
CA LYS A 430 -31.05 2.85 -15.81
C LYS A 430 -30.30 2.12 -14.69
N GLU A 431 -29.04 1.84 -14.92
CA GLU A 431 -28.16 1.22 -13.93
C GLU A 431 -27.66 2.26 -12.92
N ALA A 432 -27.20 1.81 -11.75
CA ALA A 432 -26.95 2.66 -10.60
C ALA A 432 -25.46 2.95 -10.37
N ALA A 433 -24.75 2.03 -9.70
CA ALA A 433 -23.35 2.19 -9.32
C ALA A 433 -22.42 1.41 -10.25
N VAL A 434 -22.71 0.12 -10.47
CA VAL A 434 -22.00 -0.73 -11.44
C VAL A 434 -22.83 -0.80 -12.72
N LEU A 435 -22.21 -0.46 -13.83
CA LEU A 435 -22.85 -0.28 -15.14
C LEU A 435 -22.26 -1.28 -16.15
N GLY A 436 -23.05 -1.65 -17.15
CA GLY A 436 -22.53 -2.33 -18.33
C GLY A 436 -21.69 -1.35 -19.15
N CYS A 437 -20.46 -1.73 -19.48
CA CYS A 437 -19.55 -0.92 -20.28
C CYS A 437 -18.73 -1.79 -21.24
N PRO A 438 -19.37 -2.39 -22.27
CA PRO A 438 -18.63 -3.11 -23.30
C PRO A 438 -17.61 -2.19 -23.98
N TYR A 439 -16.41 -2.70 -24.22
CA TYR A 439 -15.32 -2.00 -24.92
C TYR A 439 -14.73 -0.79 -24.17
N CYS A 440 -15.18 -0.47 -22.96
CA CYS A 440 -14.67 0.70 -22.24
C CYS A 440 -13.22 0.50 -21.81
N ALA A 441 -12.90 -0.66 -21.23
CA ALA A 441 -11.54 -0.98 -20.81
C ALA A 441 -10.61 -1.08 -22.03
N GLU A 442 -11.07 -1.70 -23.11
CA GLU A 442 -10.37 -1.81 -24.40
C GLU A 442 -10.05 -0.42 -24.98
N GLY A 443 -11.01 0.49 -24.95
CA GLY A 443 -10.83 1.86 -25.42
C GLY A 443 -9.83 2.66 -24.58
N GLU A 444 -9.81 2.48 -23.26
CA GLU A 444 -8.79 3.13 -22.41
C GLU A 444 -7.42 2.47 -22.56
N LEU A 445 -7.34 1.16 -22.79
CA LEU A 445 -6.10 0.46 -23.10
C LEU A 445 -5.48 0.96 -24.42
N GLU A 446 -6.30 1.16 -25.45
CA GLU A 446 -5.83 1.67 -26.74
C GLU A 446 -5.27 3.09 -26.60
N LYS A 447 -5.97 3.98 -25.88
CA LYS A 447 -5.46 5.32 -25.57
C LYS A 447 -4.16 5.26 -24.77
N LEU A 448 -4.04 4.34 -23.81
CA LEU A 448 -2.81 4.16 -23.03
C LEU A 448 -1.64 3.75 -23.92
N LYS A 449 -1.85 2.84 -24.88
CA LYS A 449 -0.80 2.45 -25.85
C LYS A 449 -0.33 3.64 -26.68
N VAL A 450 -1.28 4.39 -27.24
CA VAL A 450 -0.98 5.59 -28.03
C VAL A 450 -0.20 6.62 -27.22
N GLU A 451 -0.60 6.90 -25.98
CA GLU A 451 0.12 7.83 -25.10
C GLU A 451 1.52 7.34 -24.74
N THR A 452 1.68 6.03 -24.55
CA THR A 452 2.99 5.41 -24.25
C THR A 452 3.93 5.50 -25.45
N GLU A 453 3.44 5.23 -26.66
CA GLU A 453 4.21 5.37 -27.90
C GLU A 453 4.63 6.82 -28.18
N MET A 454 3.72 7.78 -27.99
CA MET A 454 4.04 9.21 -28.10
C MET A 454 5.13 9.60 -27.10
N LYS A 455 5.00 9.17 -25.84
CA LYS A 455 6.00 9.45 -24.81
C LYS A 455 7.37 8.87 -25.14
N LYS A 456 7.42 7.63 -25.65
CA LYS A 456 8.68 7.00 -26.10
C LYS A 456 9.37 7.82 -27.19
N ARG A 457 8.61 8.27 -28.21
CA ARG A 457 9.13 9.14 -29.28
C ARG A 457 9.59 10.51 -28.77
N ASP A 458 8.88 11.09 -27.80
CA ASP A 458 9.28 12.36 -27.18
C ASP A 458 10.56 12.23 -26.36
N ASP A 459 10.70 11.14 -25.61
CA ASP A 459 11.89 10.86 -24.80
C ASP A 459 13.11 10.54 -25.68
N GLU A 460 12.92 9.83 -26.80
CA GLU A 460 13.94 9.60 -27.83
C GLU A 460 14.43 10.91 -28.45
N ARG A 461 13.50 11.77 -28.92
CA ARG A 461 13.86 13.11 -29.45
C ARG A 461 14.62 13.96 -28.44
N LYS A 462 14.25 13.92 -27.16
CA LYS A 462 14.98 14.66 -26.11
C LYS A 462 16.39 14.14 -25.91
N ARG A 463 16.60 12.82 -25.96
CA ARG A 463 17.93 12.21 -25.88
C ARG A 463 18.79 12.64 -27.07
N GLU A 464 18.25 12.61 -28.29
CA GLU A 464 18.93 13.11 -29.50
C GLU A 464 19.29 14.60 -29.38
N GLU A 465 18.37 15.44 -28.90
CA GLU A 465 18.64 16.87 -28.66
C GLU A 465 19.70 17.11 -27.58
N GLU A 466 19.73 16.29 -26.52
CA GLU A 466 20.76 16.37 -25.47
C GLU A 466 22.13 15.90 -25.97
N GLU A 467 22.18 14.84 -26.78
CA GLU A 467 23.41 14.37 -27.42
C GLU A 467 23.97 15.40 -28.41
N ALA A 468 23.13 15.96 -29.28
CA ALA A 468 23.53 17.01 -30.21
C ALA A 468 24.09 18.26 -29.50
N LYS A 469 23.49 18.65 -28.36
CA LYS A 469 24.02 19.75 -27.53
C LYS A 469 25.38 19.43 -26.91
N LYS A 470 25.60 18.18 -26.47
CA LYS A 470 26.90 17.75 -25.95
C LYS A 470 27.97 17.77 -27.04
N GLU A 471 27.65 17.28 -28.24
CA GLU A 471 28.57 17.31 -29.39
C GLU A 471 28.92 18.75 -29.81
N GLU A 472 27.94 19.66 -29.83
CA GLU A 472 28.17 21.07 -30.13
C GLU A 472 29.04 21.75 -29.05
N GLU A 473 28.83 21.45 -27.76
CA GLU A 473 29.66 21.96 -26.68
C GLU A 473 31.10 21.42 -26.76
N GLU A 474 31.29 20.13 -27.08
CA GLU A 474 32.61 19.55 -27.31
C GLU A 474 33.32 20.20 -28.51
N ARG A 475 32.61 20.41 -29.61
CA ARG A 475 33.17 21.09 -30.79
C ARG A 475 33.63 22.50 -30.43
N ARG A 476 32.82 23.27 -29.69
CA ARG A 476 33.18 24.62 -29.26
C ARG A 476 34.40 24.63 -28.33
N LYS A 477 34.52 23.67 -27.40
CA LYS A 477 35.72 23.53 -26.56
C LYS A 477 36.98 23.22 -27.37
N ARG A 478 36.89 22.37 -28.39
CA ARG A 478 38.02 22.07 -29.28
C ARG A 478 38.45 23.30 -30.08
N GLU A 479 37.49 24.06 -30.59
CA GLU A 479 37.76 25.34 -31.28
C GLU A 479 38.43 26.36 -30.34
N GLU A 480 37.93 26.51 -29.10
CA GLU A 480 38.56 27.38 -28.07
C GLU A 480 40.00 26.93 -27.73
N GLU A 481 40.25 25.62 -27.57
CA GLU A 481 41.61 25.09 -27.32
C GLU A 481 42.55 25.30 -28.52
N GLU A 482 42.05 25.19 -29.75
CA GLU A 482 42.83 25.49 -30.95
C GLU A 482 43.17 26.98 -31.06
N GLU A 483 42.23 27.87 -30.75
CA GLU A 483 42.47 29.31 -30.69
C GLU A 483 43.49 29.68 -29.60
N GLU A 484 43.41 29.11 -28.39
CA GLU A 484 44.40 29.33 -27.32
C GLU A 484 45.80 28.85 -27.70
N LYS A 485 45.91 27.73 -28.44
CA LYS A 485 47.20 27.24 -28.96
C LYS A 485 47.76 28.16 -30.03
N GLN A 486 46.90 28.77 -30.84
CA GLN A 486 47.31 29.60 -31.97
C GLN A 486 47.62 31.05 -31.53
N TRP A 487 46.98 31.56 -30.48
CA TRP A 487 47.28 32.84 -29.81
C TRP A 487 47.47 32.65 -28.30
N PRO A 488 48.63 32.14 -27.84
CA PRO A 488 48.88 31.96 -26.43
C PRO A 488 48.86 33.31 -25.70
N PRO A 489 48.25 33.40 -24.50
CA PRO A 489 48.19 34.65 -23.75
C PRO A 489 49.61 35.14 -23.45
N LEU A 490 49.87 36.43 -23.73
CA LEU A 490 51.14 37.08 -23.44
C LEU A 490 51.46 36.97 -21.94
N PRO A 491 52.71 36.63 -21.56
CA PRO A 491 53.08 36.47 -20.16
C PRO A 491 52.82 37.78 -19.40
N GLN A 492 52.10 37.69 -18.28
CA GLN A 492 51.93 38.81 -17.37
C GLN A 492 53.32 39.23 -16.87
N GLN A 493 53.71 40.47 -17.15
CA GLN A 493 54.94 41.05 -16.62
C GLN A 493 54.84 41.10 -15.08
N PRO A 494 55.93 40.78 -14.36
CA PRO A 494 55.92 40.84 -12.91
C PRO A 494 55.67 42.29 -12.44
N PRO A 495 54.97 42.48 -11.30
CA PRO A 495 54.79 43.80 -10.74
C PRO A 495 56.14 44.34 -10.26
N GLU A 496 56.46 45.59 -10.63
CA GLU A 496 57.60 46.36 -10.09
C GLU A 496 57.40 46.78 -8.63
#